data_AF-A0A2E9WSQ1-F1
#
_entry.id   AF-A0A2E9WSQ1-F1
#
_cell.length_a   1.000
_cell.length_b   1.000
_cell.length_c   1.000
_cell.angle_alpha   90.00
_cell.angle_beta   90.00
_cell.angle_gamma   90.00
#
_symmetry.space_group_name_H-M   'P 1'
#
loop_
_entity.id
_entity.type
_entity.pdbx_description
1 polymer ?
#
loop_
_entity_poly.entity_id
_entity_poly.type
_entity_poly.pdbx_seq_one_letter_code
_entity_poly.pdbx_strand_id
1 'polypeptide(L)' 'MAIYRHDNLILDLSGPSNSKAKVYRDGDLIFQGQSGYAVPLFVKECNDKDVTFKFYSKNTRQNLINGL' A
#
# COMPACT_ATOMS: atom_id res chain seq x y z
N MET A 1 4.89 2.48 -10.79
CA MET A 1 5.56 1.45 -9.96
C MET A 1 5.91 2.06 -8.62
N ALA A 2 5.13 1.79 -7.56
CA ALA A 2 5.30 2.45 -6.26
C ALA A 2 5.57 1.40 -5.17
N ILE A 3 6.66 1.59 -4.42
CA ILE A 3 6.97 0.81 -3.21
C ILE A 3 6.90 1.78 -2.03
N TYR A 4 6.11 1.42 -1.02
CA TYR A 4 5.99 2.17 0.23
C TYR A 4 6.59 1.35 1.35
N ARG A 5 7.35 2.02 2.23
CA ARG A 5 7.94 1.40 3.43
C ARG A 5 7.55 2.22 4.64
N HIS A 6 7.25 1.53 5.74
CA HIS A 6 7.01 2.12 7.04
C HIS A 6 7.45 1.10 8.08
N ASP A 7 8.45 1.45 8.88
CA ASP A 7 9.14 0.54 9.80
C ASP A 7 9.56 -0.78 9.11
N ASN A 8 9.10 -1.91 9.64
CA ASN A 8 9.34 -3.26 9.12
C ASN A 8 8.30 -3.70 8.06
N LEU A 9 7.37 -2.83 7.66
CA LEU A 9 6.33 -3.12 6.69
C LEU A 9 6.67 -2.54 5.31
N ILE A 10 6.36 -3.31 4.27
CA ILE A 10 6.56 -2.89 2.87
C ILE A 10 5.27 -3.17 2.10
N LEU A 11 4.79 -2.17 1.36
CA LEU A 11 3.74 -2.31 0.34
C LEU A 11 4.36 -2.13 -1.04
N ASP A 12 4.31 -3.18 -1.85
CA ASP A 12 4.81 -3.20 -3.22
C ASP A 12 3.63 -3.19 -4.21
N LEU A 13 3.49 -2.10 -4.96
CA LEU A 13 2.51 -1.90 -6.04
C LEU A 13 3.19 -1.92 -7.42
N SER A 14 4.40 -2.47 -7.55
CA SER A 14 5.15 -2.52 -8.81
C SER A 14 4.67 -3.61 -9.78
N GLY A 15 3.82 -4.53 -9.32
CA GLY A 15 3.31 -5.64 -10.12
C GLY A 15 2.52 -5.18 -11.36
N PRO A 16 2.58 -5.95 -12.47
CA PRO A 16 1.81 -5.65 -13.66
C PRO A 16 0.32 -5.82 -13.33
N SER A 17 -0.44 -4.74 -13.51
CA SER A 17 -1.81 -4.52 -13.02
C SER A 17 -1.94 -4.50 -11.49
N ASN A 18 -2.86 -3.67 -10.99
CA ASN A 18 -3.23 -3.53 -9.57
C ASN A 18 -3.69 -4.85 -8.89
N SER A 19 -3.56 -6.01 -9.54
CA SER A 19 -3.91 -7.36 -9.06
C SER A 19 -2.76 -8.12 -8.40
N LYS A 20 -1.53 -7.58 -8.42
CA LYS A 20 -0.32 -8.22 -7.86
C LYS A 20 0.39 -7.36 -6.81
N ALA A 21 -0.37 -6.55 -6.07
CA ALA A 21 0.15 -5.84 -4.92
C ALA A 21 0.60 -6.84 -3.85
N LYS A 22 1.70 -6.53 -3.15
CA LYS A 22 2.26 -7.37 -2.10
C LYS A 22 2.46 -6.57 -0.83
N VAL A 23 2.23 -7.21 0.32
CA VAL A 23 2.56 -6.64 1.63
C VAL A 23 3.54 -7.57 2.33
N TYR A 24 4.62 -7.00 2.83
CA TYR A 24 5.64 -7.70 3.60
C TYR A 24 5.71 -7.15 5.03
N ARG A 25 6.05 -8.01 6.00
CA ARG A 25 6.37 -7.65 7.38
C ARG A 25 7.65 -8.38 7.78
N ASP A 26 8.63 -7.65 8.29
CA ASP A 26 9.93 -8.23 8.69
C ASP A 26 10.63 -9.00 7.56
N GLY A 27 10.33 -8.65 6.30
CA GLY A 27 10.80 -9.35 5.10
C GLY A 27 9.92 -10.51 4.62
N ASP A 28 8.97 -10.98 5.44
CA ASP A 28 8.05 -12.06 5.08
C ASP A 28 6.83 -11.55 4.32
N LEU A 29 6.45 -12.26 3.25
CA LEU A 29 5.25 -11.95 2.47
C LEU A 29 3.99 -12.36 3.26
N ILE A 30 3.21 -11.38 3.69
CA ILE A 30 1.97 -11.60 4.45
C ILE A 30 0.71 -11.47 3.60
N PHE A 31 0.79 -10.85 2.42
CA PHE A 31 -0.33 -10.73 1.49
C PHE A 31 0.14 -10.54 0.05
N GLN A 32 -0.57 -11.15 -0.89
CA GLN A 32 -0.44 -10.89 -2.32
C GLN A 32 -1.81 -10.90 -2.99
N GLY A 33 -2.14 -9.85 -3.75
CA GLY A 33 -3.41 -9.76 -4.46
C GLY A 33 -3.74 -8.35 -4.94
N GLN A 34 -5.03 -8.02 -4.98
CA GLN A 34 -5.46 -6.71 -5.46
C GLN A 34 -5.07 -5.59 -4.50
N SER A 35 -4.66 -4.44 -5.05
CA SER A 35 -4.26 -3.25 -4.30
C SER A 35 -5.37 -2.71 -3.41
N GLY A 36 -6.63 -2.88 -3.82
CA GLY A 36 -7.81 -2.53 -3.00
C GLY A 36 -7.88 -3.27 -1.66
N TYR A 37 -7.21 -4.43 -1.53
CA TYR A 37 -7.06 -5.14 -0.26
C TYR A 37 -5.67 -4.96 0.36
N ALA A 38 -4.62 -4.88 -0.46
CA ALA A 38 -3.25 -4.70 0.03
C ALA A 38 -3.05 -3.34 0.73
N VAL A 39 -3.61 -2.25 0.19
CA VAL A 39 -3.46 -0.91 0.76
C VAL A 39 -4.13 -0.82 2.14
N PRO A 40 -5.41 -1.22 2.33
CA PRO A 40 -6.01 -1.24 3.66
C PRO A 40 -5.28 -2.14 4.65
N LEU A 41 -4.79 -3.30 4.21
CA LEU A 41 -4.01 -4.17 5.08
C LEU A 41 -2.72 -3.47 5.52
N PHE A 42 -1.92 -2.94 4.60
CA PHE A 42 -0.69 -2.23 4.93
C PHE A 42 -0.93 -1.08 5.91
N VAL A 43 -1.93 -0.23 5.66
CA VAL A 43 -2.26 0.90 6.54
C VAL A 43 -2.68 0.41 7.94
N LYS A 44 -3.49 -0.65 8.01
CA LYS A 44 -3.91 -1.25 9.28
C LYS A 44 -2.71 -1.78 10.07
N GLU A 45 -1.80 -2.49 9.41
CA GLU A 45 -0.62 -3.09 10.06
C GLU A 45 0.39 -2.02 10.52
N CYS A 46 0.48 -0.89 9.82
CA CYS A 46 1.31 0.23 10.28
C CYS A 46 0.78 0.83 11.60
N ASN A 47 -0.54 0.77 11.84
CA ASN A 47 -1.19 1.36 13.02
C ASN A 47 -0.77 2.83 13.29
N ASP A 48 -0.48 3.57 12.22
CA ASP A 48 -0.01 4.96 12.27
C ASP A 48 -1.04 5.88 11.60
N LYS A 49 -1.38 6.96 12.30
CA LYS A 49 -2.30 8.00 11.83
C LYS A 49 -1.74 8.74 10.63
N ASP A 50 -0.43 8.95 10.55
CA ASP A 50 0.21 9.67 9.44
C ASP A 50 0.19 8.83 8.16
N VAL A 51 0.42 7.52 8.28
CA VAL A 51 0.24 6.56 7.18
C VAL A 51 -1.22 6.53 6.74
N THR A 52 -2.16 6.47 7.68
CA THR A 52 -3.60 6.51 7.37
C THR A 52 -3.97 7.78 6.61
N PHE A 53 -3.51 8.94 7.05
CA PHE A 53 -3.77 10.20 6.38
C PHE A 53 -3.16 10.24 4.98
N LYS A 54 -1.92 9.77 4.81
CA LYS A 54 -1.25 9.72 3.52
C LYS A 54 -2.05 8.94 2.47
N PHE A 55 -2.60 7.77 2.84
CA PHE A 55 -3.31 6.91 1.89
C PHE A 55 -4.80 7.26 1.71
N TYR A 56 -5.46 7.83 2.73
CA TYR A 56 -6.91 8.08 2.70
C TYR A 56 -7.33 9.55 2.75
N SER A 57 -6.40 10.50 2.81
CA SER A 57 -6.75 11.91 2.67
C SER A 57 -7.47 12.14 1.33
N LYS A 58 -8.57 12.90 1.34
CA LYS A 58 -9.42 13.16 0.17
C LYS A 58 -8.65 13.74 -1.02
N ASN A 59 -7.49 14.35 -0.79
CA ASN A 59 -6.59 14.87 -1.84
C ASN A 59 -5.64 13.82 -2.45
N THR A 60 -5.37 12.70 -1.77
CA THR A 60 -4.48 11.64 -2.31
C THR A 60 -5.21 10.75 -3.32
N ARG A 61 -6.54 10.62 -3.24
CA ARG A 61 -7.33 9.87 -4.24
C ARG A 61 -7.17 10.41 -5.66
N GLN A 62 -6.98 11.73 -5.83
CA GLN A 62 -6.70 12.32 -7.15
C GLN A 62 -5.34 11.89 -7.72
N ASN A 63 -4.31 11.69 -6.88
CA ASN A 63 -2.96 11.34 -7.34
C ASN A 63 -2.76 9.85 -7.68
N LEU A 64 -3.59 8.96 -7.14
CA LEU A 64 -3.57 7.54 -7.50
C LEU A 64 -4.34 7.23 -8.78
N ILE A 65 -5.30 8.09 -9.15
CA ILE A 65 -6.13 7.94 -10.35
C ILE A 65 -5.49 8.64 -11.56
N ASN A 66 -4.78 9.75 -11.35
CA ASN A 66 -4.10 10.51 -12.44
C ASN A 66 -2.70 9.99 -12.81
N GLY A 67 -2.28 8.86 -12.23
CA GLY A 67 -1.00 8.19 -12.54
C GLY A 67 -1.17 6.92 -13.38
N LEU A 68 -2.26 6.84 -14.16
CA LEU A 68 -2.55 5.79 -15.15
C LEU A 68 -2.19 6.26 -16.55
#